data_AF-A0A933TPJ8-F1
#
_entry.id   AF-A0A933TPJ8-F1
#
_cell.length_a   1.000
_cell.length_b   1.000
_cell.length_c   1.000
_cell.angle_alpha   90.00
_cell.angle_beta   90.00
_cell.angle_gamma   90.00
#
_symmetry.space_group_name_H-M   'P 1'
#
loop_
_entity.id
_entity.type
_entity.pdbx_description
1 polymer ?
#
loop_
_entity_poly.entity_id
_entity_poly.type
_entity_poly.pdbx_seq_one_letter_code
_entity_poly.pdbx_strand_id
1 'polypeptide(L)' 'MNKRASGPPRRPRNPVAKAVRTPRFKPQVVPDKRWKERLKDKPEEPEKKS' A
#
# COMPACT_ATOMS: atom_id res chain seq x y z
N MET A 1 -16.45 -20.73 -35.87
CA MET A 1 -15.49 -20.08 -34.94
C MET A 1 -15.63 -18.56 -35.05
N ASN A 2 -16.51 -17.95 -34.25
CA ASN A 2 -16.76 -16.51 -34.31
C ASN A 2 -15.73 -15.76 -33.46
N LYS A 3 -14.64 -15.30 -34.10
CA LYS A 3 -13.79 -14.26 -33.51
C LYS A 3 -14.56 -12.94 -33.58
N ARG A 4 -15.15 -12.50 -32.46
CA ARG A 4 -15.65 -11.12 -32.32
C ARG A 4 -14.45 -10.18 -32.24
N ALA A 5 -13.84 -9.88 -33.39
CA ALA A 5 -12.64 -9.05 -33.53
C ALA A 5 -12.97 -7.57 -33.82
N SER A 6 -14.09 -7.06 -33.30
CA SER A 6 -14.52 -5.68 -33.59
C SER A 6 -15.03 -4.98 -32.35
N GLY A 7 -14.18 -4.90 -31.33
CA GLY A 7 -14.25 -3.78 -30.39
C GLY A 7 -13.26 -2.71 -30.86
N PRO A 8 -13.54 -1.41 -30.67
CA PRO A 8 -12.54 -0.38 -30.93
C PRO A 8 -11.24 -0.74 -30.19
N PRO A 9 -10.05 -0.51 -30.80
CA PRO A 9 -8.78 -0.84 -30.18
C PRO A 9 -8.76 -0.33 -28.75
N ARG A 10 -8.50 -1.22 -27.78
CA ARG A 10 -8.36 -0.79 -26.39
C ARG A 10 -7.28 0.28 -26.34
N ARG A 11 -7.62 1.47 -25.84
CA ARG A 11 -6.66 2.57 -25.69
C ARG A 11 -5.41 2.03 -24.99
N PRO A 12 -4.20 2.42 -25.45
CA PRO A 12 -2.98 2.03 -24.77
C PRO A 12 -3.08 2.46 -23.30
N ARG A 13 -2.76 1.54 -22.38
CA ARG A 13 -2.79 1.85 -20.95
C ARG A 13 -1.78 2.95 -20.66
N ASN A 14 -2.24 4.00 -19.96
CA ASN A 14 -1.36 5.09 -19.55
C ASN A 14 -0.20 4.54 -18.68
N PRO A 15 1.07 4.75 -19.07
CA PRO A 15 2.22 4.20 -18.35
C PRO A 15 2.32 4.75 -16.92
N VAL A 16 1.94 6.01 -16.69
CA VAL A 16 1.88 6.62 -15.35
C VAL A 16 0.85 5.90 -14.48
N ALA A 17 -0.33 5.61 -15.03
CA ALA A 17 -1.37 4.87 -14.30
C ALA A 17 -0.96 3.42 -13.99
N LYS A 18 -0.01 2.84 -14.73
CA LYS A 18 0.59 1.55 -14.38
C LYS A 18 1.61 1.71 -13.25
N ALA A 19 2.46 2.74 -13.31
CA ALA A 19 3.48 3.02 -12.31
C ALA A 19 2.89 3.33 -10.93
N VAL A 20 1.86 4.18 -10.85
CA VAL A 20 1.21 4.57 -9.57
C VAL A 20 0.58 3.38 -8.82
N ARG A 21 0.16 2.33 -9.55
CA ARG A 21 -0.39 1.12 -8.93
C ARG A 21 0.67 0.19 -8.32
N THR A 22 1.95 0.51 -8.46
CA THR A 22 3.03 -0.29 -7.87
C THR A 22 3.22 0.02 -6.38
N PRO A 23 3.79 -0.90 -5.58
CA PRO A 23 4.07 -0.67 -4.16
C PRO A 23 4.93 0.57 -3.88
N ARG A 24 5.74 1.01 -4.86
CA ARG A 24 6.60 2.19 -4.75
C ARG A 24 5.84 3.48 -4.44
N PHE A 25 4.59 3.59 -4.90
CA PHE A 25 3.76 4.79 -4.73
C PHE A 25 2.63 4.60 -3.71
N LYS A 26 2.72 3.58 -2.85
CA LYS A 26 1.74 3.41 -1.77
C LYS A 26 1.85 4.57 -0.77
N PRO A 27 0.71 5.03 -0.21
CA PRO A 27 0.73 6.03 0.84
C PRO A 27 1.54 5.51 2.04
N GLN A 28 2.47 6.32 2.52
CA GLN A 28 3.23 6.02 3.73
C GLN A 28 2.51 6.63 4.93
N VAL A 29 2.17 5.79 5.90
CA VAL A 29 1.57 6.25 7.15
C VAL A 29 2.68 6.82 8.02
N VAL A 30 2.59 8.11 8.35
CA VAL A 30 3.49 8.73 9.32
C VAL A 30 2.86 8.54 10.71
N PRO A 31 3.56 7.88 11.66
CA PRO A 31 3.05 7.72 13.02
C PRO A 31 2.90 9.07 13.72
N ASP A 32 1.74 9.28 14.36
CA ASP A 32 1.43 10.47 15.15
C ASP A 32 2.46 10.64 16.29
N LYS A 33 2.92 11.88 16.48
CA LYS A 33 3.89 12.24 17.52
C LYS A 33 3.35 11.94 18.92
N ARG A 34 2.07 12.20 19.17
CA ARG A 34 1.43 11.92 20.48
C ARG A 34 1.39 10.43 20.81
N TRP A 35 1.27 9.58 19.78
CA TRP A 35 1.28 8.13 19.94
C TRP A 35 2.68 7.59 20.24
N LYS A 36 3.72 8.19 19.64
CA LYS A 36 5.13 7.83 19.92
C LYS A 36 5.52 8.09 21.37
N GLU A 37 5.04 9.17 21.97
CA GLU A 37 5.30 9.49 23.37
C GLU A 37 4.66 8.46 24.29
N ARG A 38 3.38 8.13 24.08
CA ARG A 38 2.67 7.09 24.86
C ARG A 38 3.30 5.69 24.79
N LEU A 39 3.94 5.34 23.66
CA LEU A 39 4.65 4.07 23.50
C LEU A 39 6.00 4.01 24.24
N LYS A 40 6.66 5.16 24.45
CA LYS A 40 7.90 5.20 25.23
C LYS A 40 7.64 5.01 26.72
N ASP A 41 6.48 5.47 27.19
CA ASP A 41 6.10 5.41 28.61
C ASP A 41 5.57 4.03 29.04
N LYS A 42 5.38 3.09 28.11
CA LYS A 42 5.06 1.69 28.41
C LYS A 42 6.17 0.78 27.89
N PRO A 43 7.29 0.61 28.61
CA PRO A 43 8.15 -0.53 28.38
C PRO A 43 7.34 -1.77 28.79
N GLU A 44 6.86 -2.50 27.79
CA GLU A 44 6.33 -3.85 27.98
C GLU A 44 7.50 -4.73 28.41
N GLU A 45 7.65 -4.94 29.73
CA GLU A 45 8.50 -6.01 30.24
C GLU A 45 7.90 -7.34 29.76
N PRO A 46 8.67 -8.19 29.04
CA PRO A 46 8.19 -9.52 28.73
C PRO A 46 8.14 -10.30 30.05
N GLU A 47 6.94 -10.60 30.54
CA GLU A 47 6.74 -11.59 31.60
C GLU A 47 7.33 -12.92 31.13
N LYS A 48 8.59 -13.18 31.51
CA LYS A 48 9.13 -14.53 31.57
C LYS A 48 8.39 -15.25 32.69
N LYS A 49 7.32 -15.97 32.34
CA LYS A 49 6.76 -16.99 33.22
C LYS A 49 7.67 -18.22 33.17
N SER A 50 8.20 -18.53 34.36
CA SER A 50 9.00 -19.69 34.76
C SER A 50 8.29 -21.02 34.58
#